data_AF-A0A182PF56-F1
#
_entry.id   AF-A0A182PF56-F1
#
_cell.length_a   1.000
_cell.length_b   1.000
_cell.length_c   1.000
_cell.angle_alpha   90.00
_cell.angle_beta   90.00
_cell.angle_gamma   90.00
#
_symmetry.space_group_name_H-M   'P 1'
#
loop_
_entity.id
_entity.type
_entity.pdbx_description
1 polymer ?
#
loop_
_entity_poly.entity_id
_entity_poly.type
_entity_poly.pdbx_seq_one_letter_code
_entity_poly.pdbx_strand_id
1 'polypeptide(L)'
;MAESNKTNARQQFIDAYTALVSGISTTRFDEYKDFFANEDDYALAIQEFRNGLQEALLAKVNRLWDESDIDGNVEILENLKIKAAGNATKMWRPTGKSVSEQVRPLVVNKLKTSLKFYQYQLGFQKDRTEVRL
;
A
#
# COMPACT_ATOMS: atom_id res chain seq x y z
N MET A 1 -14.71 14.96 -9.62
CA MET A 1 -13.53 15.84 -9.52
C MET A 1 -12.91 15.65 -8.15
N ALA A 2 -12.10 14.60 -7.98
CA ALA A 2 -11.36 14.31 -6.75
C ALA A 2 -10.06 13.57 -7.13
N GLU A 3 -9.32 14.15 -8.06
CA GLU A 3 -7.94 13.76 -8.36
C GLU A 3 -7.06 14.89 -7.86
N SER A 4 -6.70 14.91 -6.56
CA SER A 4 -5.81 15.98 -6.09
C SER A 4 -4.89 15.63 -4.93
N ASN A 5 -4.70 14.36 -4.53
CA ASN A 5 -3.76 14.02 -3.45
C ASN A 5 -2.90 12.77 -3.70
N LYS A 6 -2.90 12.21 -4.92
CA LYS A 6 -2.18 10.96 -5.23
C LYS A 6 -0.65 11.09 -5.35
N THR A 7 -0.07 12.27 -5.13
CA THR A 7 1.34 12.54 -5.41
C THR A 7 2.28 12.55 -4.20
N ASN A 8 1.83 12.28 -2.97
CA ASN A 8 2.61 12.73 -1.81
C ASN A 8 3.68 11.74 -1.31
N ALA A 9 3.44 10.43 -1.25
CA ALA A 9 4.39 9.50 -0.61
C ALA A 9 5.65 9.24 -1.46
N ARG A 10 5.47 8.98 -2.77
CA ARG A 10 6.58 8.77 -3.70
C ARG A 10 7.45 10.03 -3.81
N GLN A 11 6.83 11.19 -3.93
CA GLN A 11 7.56 12.46 -4.02
C GLN A 11 8.27 12.79 -2.71
N GLN A 12 7.64 12.61 -1.54
CA GLN A 12 8.29 12.77 -0.24
C GLN A 12 9.53 11.89 -0.08
N PHE A 13 9.46 10.63 -0.55
CA PHE A 13 10.63 9.75 -0.55
C PHE A 13 11.75 10.29 -1.44
N ILE A 14 11.42 10.70 -2.68
CA ILE A 14 12.39 11.26 -3.62
C ILE A 14 13.06 12.50 -3.02
N ASP A 15 12.27 13.41 -2.44
CA ASP A 15 12.75 14.66 -1.85
C ASP A 15 13.65 14.39 -0.62
N ALA A 16 13.21 13.51 0.28
CA ALA A 16 13.97 13.14 1.47
C ALA A 16 15.29 12.44 1.12
N TYR A 17 15.28 11.56 0.12
CA TYR A 17 16.49 10.88 -0.32
C TYR A 17 17.46 11.82 -1.05
N THR A 18 16.95 12.73 -1.88
CA THR A 18 17.77 13.75 -2.54
C THR A 18 18.45 14.66 -1.51
N ALA A 19 17.72 15.06 -0.47
CA ALA A 19 18.29 15.84 0.65
C ALA A 19 19.36 15.04 1.41
N LEU A 20 19.14 13.74 1.65
CA LEU A 20 20.12 12.87 2.29
C LEU A 20 21.42 12.79 1.48
N VAL A 21 21.33 12.51 0.17
CA VAL A 21 22.50 12.42 -0.72
C VAL A 21 23.26 13.74 -0.78
N SER A 22 22.53 14.86 -0.84
CA SER A 22 23.14 16.20 -0.82
C SER A 22 23.86 16.51 0.50
N GLY A 23 23.36 15.94 1.61
CA GLY A 23 23.95 16.08 2.95
C GLY A 23 25.10 15.11 3.25
N ILE A 24 25.45 14.19 2.34
CA ILE A 24 26.58 13.29 2.53
C ILE A 24 27.87 14.11 2.62
N SER A 25 28.57 13.97 3.75
CA SER A 25 29.86 14.61 3.97
C SER A 25 30.86 14.15 2.91
N THR A 26 31.47 15.10 2.23
CA THR A 26 32.54 14.86 1.26
C THR A 26 33.92 15.04 1.88
N THR A 27 34.02 15.20 3.20
CA THR A 27 35.31 15.38 3.89
C THR A 27 36.31 14.26 3.66
N ARG A 28 35.83 13.02 3.45
CA ARG A 28 36.73 11.91 3.07
C ARG A 28 37.17 11.94 1.61
N PHE A 29 36.48 12.68 0.75
CA PHE A 29 36.94 12.91 -0.61
C PHE A 29 38.17 13.84 -0.64
N ASP A 30 38.36 14.68 0.40
CA ASP A 30 39.51 15.58 0.48
C ASP A 30 40.84 14.81 0.55
N GLU A 31 40.82 13.57 1.07
CA GLU A 31 41.97 12.65 1.04
C GLU A 31 42.46 12.34 -0.37
N TYR A 32 41.61 12.53 -1.39
CA TYR A 32 41.90 12.24 -2.79
C TYR A 32 42.11 13.50 -3.63
N LYS A 33 42.10 14.70 -3.03
CA LYS A 33 42.14 15.97 -3.78
C LYS A 33 43.39 16.09 -4.67
N ASP A 34 44.52 15.54 -4.23
CA ASP A 34 45.79 15.55 -4.96
C ASP A 34 45.80 14.69 -6.24
N PHE A 35 44.80 13.82 -6.42
CA PHE A 35 44.66 12.98 -7.62
C PHE A 35 43.90 13.66 -8.76
N PHE A 36 43.29 14.83 -8.51
CA PHE A 36 42.50 15.57 -9.49
C PHE A 36 43.32 16.67 -10.15
N ALA A 37 43.02 16.96 -11.42
CA ALA A 37 43.77 17.95 -12.20
C ALA A 37 43.55 19.39 -11.72
N ASN A 38 42.38 19.69 -11.15
CA ASN A 38 42.01 20.97 -10.58
C ASN A 38 40.78 20.84 -9.66
N GLU A 39 40.39 21.94 -9.02
CA GLU A 39 39.26 21.97 -8.08
C GLU A 39 37.89 21.76 -8.76
N ASP A 40 37.76 22.13 -10.03
CA ASP A 40 36.55 21.91 -10.82
C ASP A 40 36.33 20.41 -11.10
N ASP A 41 37.39 19.69 -11.45
CA ASP A 41 37.40 18.25 -11.70
C ASP A 41 37.06 17.46 -10.41
N TYR A 42 37.60 17.91 -9.28
CA TYR A 42 37.25 17.37 -7.96
C TYR A 42 35.76 17.59 -7.61
N ALA A 43 35.25 18.80 -7.83
CA ALA A 43 33.84 19.11 -7.59
C ALA A 43 32.91 18.30 -8.50
N LEU A 44 33.31 18.10 -9.76
CA LEU A 44 32.57 17.31 -10.74
C LEU A 44 32.51 15.83 -10.32
N ALA A 45 33.63 15.25 -9.88
CA ALA A 45 33.66 13.87 -9.39
C ALA A 45 32.77 13.64 -8.15
N ILE A 46 32.74 14.60 -7.22
CA ILE A 46 31.82 14.57 -6.07
C ILE A 46 30.36 14.62 -6.54
N GLN A 47 30.06 15.46 -7.53
CA GLN A 47 28.72 15.58 -8.07
C GLN A 47 28.29 14.31 -8.80
N GLU A 48 29.18 13.70 -9.59
CA GLU A 48 28.94 12.41 -10.25
C GLU A 48 28.69 11.29 -9.24
N PHE A 49 29.44 11.24 -8.15
CA PHE A 49 29.21 10.29 -7.07
C PHE A 49 27.80 10.44 -6.47
N ARG A 50 27.39 11.69 -6.18
CA ARG A 50 26.05 11.98 -5.65
C ARG A 50 24.95 11.62 -6.64
N ASN A 51 25.12 12.01 -7.90
CA ASN A 51 24.18 11.68 -8.97
C ASN A 51 24.04 10.17 -9.15
N GLY A 52 25.16 9.43 -9.20
CA GLY A 52 25.15 7.98 -9.35
C GLY A 52 24.46 7.26 -8.18
N LEU A 53 24.69 7.71 -6.94
CA LEU A 53 23.96 7.22 -5.77
C LEU A 53 22.46 7.47 -5.89
N GLN A 54 22.11 8.71 -6.25
CA GLN A 54 20.73 9.13 -6.38
C GLN A 54 20.00 8.30 -7.45
N GLU A 55 20.56 8.21 -8.65
CA GLU A 55 19.99 7.47 -9.77
C GLU A 55 19.84 5.98 -9.47
N ALA A 56 20.86 5.34 -8.89
CA ALA A 56 20.84 3.90 -8.64
C ALA A 56 19.74 3.47 -7.67
N LEU A 57 19.53 4.23 -6.58
CA LEU A 57 18.47 3.91 -5.63
C LEU A 57 17.10 4.32 -6.15
N LEU A 58 16.97 5.51 -6.75
CA LEU A 58 15.70 5.97 -7.31
C LEU A 58 15.21 5.05 -8.42
N ALA A 59 16.08 4.54 -9.28
CA ALA A 59 15.71 3.56 -10.30
C ALA A 59 15.10 2.29 -9.70
N LYS A 60 15.69 1.76 -8.61
CA LYS A 60 15.16 0.57 -7.91
C LYS A 60 13.82 0.84 -7.25
N VAL A 61 13.71 1.98 -6.56
CA VAL A 61 12.48 2.34 -5.85
C VAL A 61 11.35 2.62 -6.83
N ASN A 62 11.61 3.36 -7.91
CA ASN A 62 10.65 3.62 -8.96
C ASN A 62 10.16 2.32 -9.59
N ARG A 63 11.08 1.41 -9.93
CA ARG A 63 10.71 0.08 -10.45
C ARG A 63 9.80 -0.68 -9.48
N LEU A 64 10.11 -0.68 -8.19
CA LEU A 64 9.31 -1.37 -7.18
C LEU A 64 7.92 -0.73 -7.04
N TRP A 65 7.84 0.60 -7.15
CA TRP A 65 6.58 1.37 -7.15
C TRP A 65 5.74 1.16 -8.40
N ASP A 66 6.37 0.92 -9.55
CA ASP A 66 5.67 0.69 -10.81
C ASP A 66 5.24 -0.80 -10.93
N GLU A 67 6.02 -1.74 -10.38
CA GLU A 67 5.71 -3.18 -10.34
C GLU A 67 4.70 -3.55 -9.25
N SER A 68 4.76 -2.88 -8.10
CA SER A 68 3.84 -3.05 -6.99
C SER A 68 2.92 -1.85 -6.97
N ASP A 69 1.61 -2.02 -7.15
CA ASP A 69 0.62 -0.94 -7.02
C ASP A 69 0.53 -0.45 -5.57
N ILE A 70 1.61 0.16 -5.07
CA ILE A 70 1.79 0.58 -3.67
C ILE A 70 0.75 1.63 -3.35
N ASP A 71 0.54 2.60 -4.24
CA ASP A 71 -0.41 3.68 -4.04
C ASP A 71 -1.85 3.14 -3.93
N GLY A 72 -2.24 2.21 -4.82
CA GLY A 72 -3.52 1.52 -4.72
C GLY A 72 -3.66 0.71 -3.45
N ASN A 73 -2.63 -0.04 -3.05
CA ASN A 73 -2.62 -0.82 -1.81
C ASN A 73 -2.73 0.05 -0.55
N VAL A 74 -2.02 1.18 -0.51
CA VAL A 74 -2.08 2.16 0.60
C VAL A 74 -3.47 2.81 0.66
N GLU A 75 -4.03 3.19 -0.48
CA GLU A 75 -5.39 3.73 -0.57
C GLU A 75 -6.44 2.72 -0.05
N ILE A 76 -6.30 1.45 -0.40
CA ILE A 76 -7.16 0.37 0.12
C ILE A 76 -7.02 0.26 1.64
N LEU A 77 -5.80 0.32 2.18
CA LEU A 77 -5.55 0.23 3.63
C LEU A 77 -6.16 1.39 4.41
N GLU A 78 -6.01 2.63 3.92
CA GLU A 78 -6.63 3.79 4.56
C GLU A 78 -8.16 3.72 4.49
N ASN A 79 -8.72 3.27 3.37
CA ASN A 79 -10.16 3.03 3.26
C ASN A 79 -10.66 1.95 4.23
N LEU A 80 -9.91 0.87 4.42
CA LEU A 80 -10.23 -0.17 5.41
C LEU A 80 -10.15 0.36 6.84
N LYS A 81 -9.17 1.21 7.14
CA LYS A 81 -9.00 1.86 8.44
C LYS A 81 -10.17 2.80 8.75
N ILE A 82 -10.59 3.62 7.79
CA ILE A 82 -11.77 4.49 7.93
C ILE A 82 -13.04 3.66 8.14
N LYS A 83 -13.26 2.59 7.35
CA LYS A 83 -14.41 1.69 7.53
C LYS A 83 -14.42 0.98 8.89
N ALA A 84 -13.24 0.75 9.47
CA ALA A 84 -13.10 0.17 10.80
C ALA A 84 -13.22 1.22 11.92
N ALA A 85 -13.06 2.52 11.61
CA ALA A 85 -13.13 3.59 12.60
C ALA A 85 -14.55 3.66 13.19
N GLY A 86 -14.64 3.53 14.52
CA GLY A 86 -15.92 3.46 15.25
C GLY A 86 -16.44 2.04 15.51
N ASN A 87 -15.80 1.00 14.96
CA ASN A 87 -16.16 -0.38 15.25
C ASN A 87 -15.27 -0.92 16.39
N ALA A 88 -15.75 -0.82 17.64
CA ALA A 88 -15.03 -1.26 18.84
C ALA A 88 -14.94 -2.80 18.98
N THR A 89 -15.64 -3.52 18.11
CA THR A 89 -15.71 -4.98 18.15
C THR A 89 -14.43 -5.59 17.58
N LYS A 90 -13.80 -6.53 18.30
CA LYS A 90 -12.65 -7.30 17.79
C LYS A 90 -13.03 -7.95 16.45
N MET A 91 -12.52 -7.41 15.36
CA MET A 91 -12.70 -8.00 14.03
C MET A 91 -11.78 -9.20 13.87
N TRP A 92 -12.24 -10.18 13.09
CA TRP A 92 -11.49 -11.41 12.82
C TRP A 92 -10.08 -11.08 12.29
N ARG A 93 -9.09 -11.84 12.77
CA ARG A 93 -7.68 -11.77 12.37
C ARG A 93 -7.22 -13.19 12.01
N PRO A 94 -6.22 -13.37 11.15
CA PRO A 94 -5.65 -14.68 10.88
C PRO A 94 -5.21 -15.33 12.20
N THR A 95 -5.78 -16.50 12.52
CA THR A 95 -5.63 -17.18 13.82
C THR A 95 -4.57 -18.29 13.79
N GLY A 96 -3.80 -18.39 12.70
CA GLY A 96 -2.93 -19.55 12.42
C GLY A 96 -3.69 -20.80 11.94
N LYS A 97 -5.03 -20.72 11.82
CA LYS A 97 -5.90 -21.79 11.33
C LYS A 97 -5.82 -21.96 9.81
N SER A 98 -6.11 -23.16 9.32
CA SER A 98 -6.12 -23.48 7.89
C SER A 98 -7.13 -22.63 7.10
N VAL A 99 -6.87 -22.37 5.82
CA VAL A 99 -7.76 -21.56 4.95
C VAL A 99 -9.22 -22.04 5.02
N SER A 100 -9.45 -23.35 5.04
CA SER A 100 -10.78 -23.94 5.19
C SER A 100 -11.50 -23.50 6.46
N GLU A 101 -10.79 -23.39 7.58
CA GLU A 101 -11.35 -22.96 8.86
C GLU A 101 -11.62 -21.45 8.88
N GLN A 102 -10.81 -20.67 8.16
CA GLN A 102 -10.98 -19.23 8.04
C GLN A 102 -12.19 -18.87 7.16
N VAL A 103 -12.47 -19.68 6.14
CA VAL A 103 -13.57 -19.46 5.17
C VAL A 103 -14.91 -20.01 5.68
N ARG A 104 -14.90 -20.99 6.59
CA ARG A 104 -16.12 -21.64 7.12
C ARG A 104 -17.18 -20.65 7.64
N PRO A 105 -16.85 -19.58 8.40
CA PRO A 105 -17.83 -18.59 8.83
C PRO A 105 -18.53 -17.87 7.66
N LEU A 106 -17.82 -17.59 6.57
CA LEU A 106 -18.38 -16.95 5.37
C LEU A 106 -19.40 -17.86 4.70
N VAL A 107 -19.07 -19.15 4.55
CA VAL A 107 -19.97 -20.17 3.98
C VAL A 107 -21.22 -20.35 4.84
N VAL A 108 -21.06 -20.43 6.17
CA VAL A 108 -22.19 -20.54 7.11
C VAL A 108 -23.09 -19.32 7.03
N ASN A 109 -22.53 -18.12 6.96
CA ASN A 109 -23.33 -16.90 6.81
C ASN A 109 -24.11 -16.86 5.50
N LYS A 110 -23.50 -17.30 4.38
CA LYS A 110 -24.21 -17.43 3.10
C LYS A 110 -25.38 -18.41 3.19
N LEU A 111 -25.15 -19.59 3.78
CA LEU A 111 -26.20 -20.59 3.99
C LEU A 111 -27.35 -20.07 4.86
N LYS A 112 -27.05 -19.33 5.94
CA LYS A 112 -28.07 -18.69 6.78
C LYS A 112 -28.93 -17.71 5.99
N THR A 113 -28.31 -16.87 5.16
CA THR A 113 -29.04 -15.92 4.31
C THR A 113 -29.93 -16.64 3.30
N SER A 114 -29.42 -17.68 2.63
CA SER A 114 -30.21 -18.49 1.69
C SER A 114 -31.39 -19.18 2.39
N LEU A 115 -31.17 -19.72 3.59
CA LEU A 115 -32.23 -20.36 4.37
C LEU A 115 -33.34 -19.37 4.75
N LYS A 116 -32.96 -18.16 5.20
CA LYS A 116 -33.92 -17.10 5.49
C LYS A 116 -34.74 -16.71 4.26
N PHE A 117 -34.09 -16.61 3.09
CA PHE A 117 -34.78 -16.33 1.83
C PHE A 117 -35.80 -17.42 1.48
N TYR A 118 -35.43 -18.69 1.55
CA TYR A 118 -36.37 -19.78 1.26
C TYR A 118 -37.52 -19.87 2.26
N GLN A 119 -37.27 -19.58 3.54
CA GLN A 119 -38.34 -19.46 4.54
C GLN A 119 -39.35 -18.37 4.18
N TYR A 120 -38.88 -17.21 3.72
CA TYR A 120 -39.79 -16.15 3.22
C TYR A 120 -40.59 -16.60 2.01
N GLN A 121 -39.96 -17.28 1.05
CA GLN A 121 -40.67 -17.79 -0.13
C GLN A 121 -41.73 -18.84 0.25
N LEU A 122 -41.41 -19.73 1.18
CA LEU A 122 -42.36 -20.73 1.68
C LEU A 122 -43.54 -20.08 2.41
N GLY A 123 -43.28 -19.10 3.28
CA GLY A 123 -44.33 -18.31 3.94
C GLY A 123 -45.24 -17.62 2.92
N PHE A 124 -44.64 -16.94 1.94
CA PHE A 124 -45.40 -16.27 0.87
C PHE A 124 -46.27 -17.25 0.06
N GLN A 125 -45.75 -18.43 -0.29
CA GLN A 125 -46.54 -19.44 -1.01
C GLN A 125 -47.65 -20.01 -0.13
N LYS A 126 -47.37 -20.26 1.16
CA LYS A 126 -48.37 -20.74 2.12
C LYS A 126 -49.52 -19.75 2.24
N ASP A 127 -49.24 -18.47 2.48
CA ASP A 127 -50.24 -17.41 2.56
C ASP A 127 -51.07 -17.33 1.27
N ARG A 128 -50.43 -17.42 0.10
CA ARG A 128 -51.11 -17.39 -1.20
C ARG A 128 -52.01 -18.61 -1.44
N THR A 129 -51.69 -19.76 -0.87
CA THR A 129 -52.46 -20.99 -1.04
C THR A 129 -53.60 -21.08 -0.02
N GLU A 130 -53.39 -20.58 1.20
CA GLU A 130 -54.39 -20.56 2.27
C GLU A 130 -55.43 -19.45 2.09
N VAL A 131 -55.10 -18.30 1.47
CA VAL A 131 -56.08 -17.23 1.17
C VAL A 131 -56.99 -17.56 -0.03
N ARG A 132 -56.70 -18.64 -0.77
CA ARG A 132 -57.48 -19.09 -1.95
C ARG A 132 -58.42 -20.28 -1.68
N LEU A 133 -58.41 -20.82 -0.46
CA LEU A 133 -59.34 -21.85 0.03
C LEU A 133 -60.38 -21.19 0.95
#